data_AF-A0A067CXQ6-F1
#
_entry.id   AF-A0A067CXQ6-F1
#
_cell.length_a   1.000
_cell.length_b   1.000
_cell.length_c   1.000
_cell.angle_alpha   90.00
_cell.angle_beta   90.00
_cell.angle_gamma   90.00
#
_symmetry.space_group_name_H-M   'P 1'
#
loop_
_entity.id
_entity.type
_entity.pdbx_description
1 polymer ?
#
loop_
_entity_poly.entity_id
_entity_poly.type
_entity_poly.pdbx_seq_one_letter_code
_entity_poly.pdbx_strand_id
1 'polypeptide(L)'
;MVAWRALAIAALLGVVVAAKKTDCTKCHRTWKHRSATKHHAWTQDETDLALLPKHFDWCEQGMCTTSWNQHIPQYCGSCFAHGSLSSANDRIKIMNHKLGIRGPDVMLGRQSFLNCAPGHGLSDGCGGGEPADVYEFMRVYGLPDETCLPYNATDHTKYTNGTCPP
;
A
#
# COMPACT_ATOMS: atom_id res chain seq x y z
N MET A 1 -22.64 23.12 75.77
CA MET A 1 -21.63 22.05 75.81
C MET A 1 -21.62 21.33 74.47
N VAL A 2 -20.46 21.38 73.79
CA VAL A 2 -19.91 20.42 72.80
C VAL A 2 -20.78 20.14 71.55
N ALA A 3 -20.60 20.79 70.40
CA ALA A 3 -19.50 20.71 69.44
C ALA A 3 -19.32 19.32 68.77
N TRP A 4 -19.79 19.13 67.53
CA TRP A 4 -19.03 18.47 66.47
C TRP A 4 -19.71 18.62 65.08
N ARG A 5 -19.04 19.33 64.18
CA ARG A 5 -18.69 19.04 62.76
C ARG A 5 -19.61 18.08 61.95
N ALA A 6 -19.83 18.23 60.66
CA ALA A 6 -18.93 18.73 59.63
C ALA A 6 -19.70 19.13 58.36
N LEU A 7 -19.13 20.11 57.65
CA LEU A 7 -19.51 20.55 56.32
C LEU A 7 -19.46 19.39 55.33
N ALA A 8 -20.57 19.13 54.64
CA ALA A 8 -20.59 18.26 53.47
C ALA A 8 -19.98 19.01 52.28
N ILE A 9 -18.65 18.95 52.15
CA ILE A 9 -17.95 19.34 50.93
C ILE A 9 -18.07 18.13 49.99
N ALA A 10 -19.09 18.15 49.13
CA ALA A 10 -19.16 17.21 48.01
C ALA A 10 -18.00 17.51 47.06
N ALA A 11 -16.92 16.74 47.18
CA ALA A 11 -15.81 16.79 46.26
C ALA A 11 -16.31 16.37 44.87
N LEU A 12 -16.46 17.36 43.98
CA LEU A 12 -16.52 17.16 42.55
C LEU A 12 -15.19 16.52 42.11
N LEU A 13 -15.13 15.18 42.19
CA LEU A 13 -14.12 14.40 41.50
C LEU A 13 -14.40 14.53 40.02
N GLY A 14 -13.84 15.58 39.41
CA GLY A 14 -13.73 15.69 37.98
C GLY A 14 -13.02 14.44 37.48
N VAL A 15 -13.77 13.56 36.80
CA VAL A 15 -13.18 12.49 36.00
C VAL A 15 -12.49 13.21 34.84
N VAL A 16 -11.22 13.57 35.05
CA VAL A 16 -10.34 13.90 33.94
C VAL A 16 -10.16 12.57 33.20
N VAL A 17 -11.00 12.33 32.21
CA VAL A 17 -10.70 11.34 31.18
C VAL A 17 -9.46 11.87 30.51
N ALA A 18 -8.30 11.39 30.96
CA ALA A 18 -7.06 11.56 30.25
C ALA A 18 -7.26 10.86 28.91
N ALA A 19 -7.64 11.63 27.89
CA ALA A 19 -7.55 11.20 26.52
C ALA A 19 -6.08 10.84 26.31
N LYS A 20 -5.76 9.54 26.35
CA LYS A 20 -4.46 9.05 25.93
C LYS A 20 -4.33 9.53 24.49
N LYS A 21 -3.52 10.57 24.27
CA LYS A 21 -3.05 10.90 22.93
C LYS A 21 -2.39 9.64 22.42
N THR A 22 -3.07 8.92 21.54
CA THR A 22 -2.42 7.87 20.75
C THR A 22 -1.37 8.62 19.96
N ASP A 23 -0.13 8.48 20.40
CA ASP A 23 1.00 9.18 19.84
C ASP A 23 1.12 8.71 18.38
N CYS A 24 0.66 9.53 17.44
CA CYS A 24 0.83 9.28 16.01
C CYS A 24 2.27 9.67 15.61
N THR A 25 3.26 9.18 16.36
CA THR A 25 4.69 9.49 16.17
C THR A 25 5.40 8.48 15.29
N LYS A 26 4.75 7.37 14.92
CA LYS A 26 5.34 6.36 14.05
C LYS A 26 4.38 6.04 12.92
N CYS A 27 4.83 6.28 11.70
CA CYS A 27 4.16 5.77 10.50
C CYS A 27 3.92 4.26 10.69
N HIS A 28 2.70 3.79 10.36
CA HIS A 28 2.45 2.37 10.29
C HIS A 28 3.33 1.78 9.19
N ARG A 29 4.28 0.92 9.60
CA ARG A 29 5.20 0.23 8.71
C ARG A 29 4.95 -1.25 8.89
N THR A 30 4.61 -1.95 7.80
CA THR A 30 4.58 -3.41 7.80
C THR A 30 6.01 -3.95 7.69
N TRP A 31 6.92 -3.12 7.17
CA TRP A 31 8.34 -3.39 7.06
C TRP A 31 9.12 -3.19 8.38
N LYS A 32 8.94 -4.11 9.33
CA LYS A 32 9.57 -4.01 10.67
C LYS A 32 10.98 -4.58 10.76
N HIS A 33 11.36 -5.49 9.85
CA HIS A 33 12.59 -6.29 9.98
C HIS A 33 13.52 -6.27 8.77
N ARG A 34 13.25 -5.51 7.70
CA ARG A 34 14.24 -5.34 6.63
C ARG A 34 14.76 -3.91 6.62
N SER A 35 16.06 -3.78 6.36
CA SER A 35 16.73 -2.49 6.30
C SER A 35 16.16 -1.68 5.14
N ALA A 36 15.88 -0.40 5.37
CA ALA A 36 15.65 0.54 4.29
C ALA A 36 16.71 0.35 3.21
N THR A 37 16.28 0.23 1.94
CA THR A 37 17.21 0.25 0.81
C THR A 37 18.03 1.51 0.95
N LYS A 38 19.36 1.36 1.06
CA LYS A 38 20.26 2.51 1.04
C LYS A 38 20.05 3.15 -0.32
N HIS A 39 19.35 4.28 -0.36
CA HIS A 39 19.29 5.08 -1.55
C HIS A 39 20.73 5.47 -1.87
N HIS A 40 21.23 5.04 -3.02
CA HIS A 40 22.46 5.64 -3.55
C HIS A 40 22.20 7.14 -3.64
N ALA A 41 23.09 7.93 -3.05
CA ALA A 41 23.05 9.38 -3.23
C ALA A 41 23.20 9.63 -4.74
N TRP A 42 22.10 10.00 -5.39
CA TRP A 42 22.12 10.40 -6.78
C TRP A 42 22.85 11.73 -6.85
N THR A 43 24.10 11.71 -7.29
CA THR A 43 24.78 12.92 -7.79
C THR A 43 24.25 13.14 -9.20
N GLN A 44 23.10 13.81 -9.33
CA GLN A 44 22.64 14.25 -10.64
C GLN A 44 23.57 15.39 -11.08
N ASP A 45 24.23 15.22 -12.22
CA ASP A 45 24.91 16.33 -12.88
C ASP A 45 23.83 17.31 -13.37
N GLU A 46 23.99 18.60 -13.12
CA GLU A 46 23.02 19.62 -13.54
C GLU A 46 22.84 19.63 -15.07
N THR A 47 23.84 19.13 -15.81
CA THR A 47 23.79 18.97 -17.26
C THR A 47 22.75 17.96 -17.73
N ASP A 48 22.49 16.89 -16.95
CA ASP A 48 21.51 15.86 -17.29
C ASP A 48 20.06 16.35 -17.14
N LEU A 49 19.82 17.26 -16.19
CA LEU A 49 18.50 17.85 -15.99
C LEU A 49 18.08 18.72 -17.18
N ALA A 50 19.03 19.36 -17.86
CA ALA A 50 18.78 20.17 -19.05
C ALA A 50 18.35 19.33 -20.26
N LEU A 51 18.63 18.03 -20.27
CA LEU A 51 18.25 17.10 -21.35
C LEU A 51 16.82 16.57 -21.18
N LEU A 52 16.22 16.71 -19.99
CA LEU A 52 14.87 16.25 -19.75
C LEU A 52 13.82 17.17 -20.41
N PRO A 53 12.72 16.60 -20.93
CA PRO A 53 11.64 17.41 -21.49
C PRO A 53 10.98 18.27 -20.41
N LYS A 54 10.59 19.50 -20.79
CA LYS A 54 9.88 20.43 -19.88
C LYS A 54 8.50 19.93 -19.45
N HIS A 55 7.89 19.06 -20.25
CA HIS A 55 6.61 18.44 -20.00
C HIS A 55 6.71 16.97 -20.38
N PHE A 56 6.23 16.10 -19.50
CA PHE A 56 6.25 14.66 -19.74
C PHE A 56 5.09 13.99 -19.02
N ASP A 57 4.24 13.33 -19.79
CA ASP A 57 3.18 12.49 -19.30
C ASP A 57 3.13 11.19 -20.11
N TRP A 58 3.25 10.04 -19.43
CA TRP A 58 3.10 8.73 -20.06
C TRP A 58 1.66 8.47 -20.51
N CYS A 59 0.68 9.02 -19.80
CA CYS A 59 -0.74 8.82 -20.09
C CYS A 59 -1.15 9.55 -21.37
N GLU A 60 -0.64 10.77 -21.60
CA GLU A 60 -0.81 11.49 -22.86
C GLU A 60 -0.20 10.75 -24.06
N GLN A 61 0.85 9.95 -23.81
CA GLN A 61 1.47 9.08 -24.81
C GLN A 61 0.74 7.74 -24.97
N GLY A 62 -0.40 7.55 -24.30
CA GLY A 62 -1.18 6.30 -24.33
C GLY A 62 -0.51 5.13 -23.59
N MET A 63 0.49 5.39 -22.75
CA MET A 63 1.28 4.35 -22.06
C MET A 63 0.77 4.02 -20.65
N CYS A 64 -0.26 4.70 -20.17
CA CYS A 64 -0.92 4.33 -18.93
C CYS A 64 -1.98 3.24 -19.17
N THR A 65 -2.08 2.34 -18.21
CA THR A 65 -3.13 1.34 -18.09
C THR A 65 -4.34 1.90 -17.33
N THR A 66 -5.43 1.14 -17.28
CA THR A 66 -6.70 1.57 -16.69
C THR A 66 -6.55 1.95 -15.20
N SER A 67 -7.24 3.03 -14.80
CA SER A 67 -7.34 3.46 -13.39
C SER A 67 -8.32 2.58 -12.60
N TRP A 68 -7.97 2.27 -11.34
CA TRP A 68 -8.69 1.31 -10.50
C TRP A 68 -9.10 1.92 -9.16
N ASN A 69 -10.21 1.43 -8.60
CA ASN A 69 -10.75 1.91 -7.32
C ASN A 69 -10.60 0.85 -6.22
N GLN A 70 -9.75 1.12 -5.25
CA GLN A 70 -9.48 0.24 -4.10
C GLN A 70 -10.60 0.19 -3.04
N HIS A 71 -11.58 1.09 -3.10
CA HIS A 71 -12.55 1.28 -2.01
C HIS A 71 -13.86 0.51 -2.20
N ILE A 72 -13.97 -0.30 -3.24
CA ILE A 72 -15.18 -1.05 -3.57
C ILE A 72 -14.86 -2.54 -3.80
N PRO A 73 -15.77 -3.47 -3.44
CA PRO A 73 -17.09 -3.24 -2.83
C PRO A 73 -17.07 -2.81 -1.34
N GLN A 74 -15.91 -2.86 -0.69
CA GLN A 74 -15.71 -2.33 0.66
C GLN A 74 -14.36 -1.64 0.77
N TYR A 75 -14.16 -0.92 1.87
CA TYR A 75 -12.87 -0.30 2.16
C TYR A 75 -11.77 -1.36 2.32
N CYS A 76 -10.70 -1.19 1.55
CA CYS A 76 -9.44 -1.91 1.69
C CYS A 76 -8.28 -0.90 1.59
N GLY A 77 -7.37 -0.91 2.56
CA GLY A 77 -6.18 -0.05 2.62
C GLY A 77 -5.08 -0.48 1.64
N SER A 78 -5.41 -0.76 0.39
CA SER A 78 -4.51 -1.37 -0.61
C SER A 78 -3.90 -0.38 -1.61
N CYS A 79 -3.77 0.91 -1.25
CA CYS A 79 -3.21 1.94 -2.12
C CYS A 79 -1.78 1.62 -2.55
N PHE A 80 -0.98 1.05 -1.65
CA PHE A 80 0.40 0.64 -1.91
C PHE A 80 0.47 -0.44 -3.01
N ALA A 81 -0.48 -1.38 -3.01
CA ALA A 81 -0.62 -2.40 -4.04
C ALA A 81 -1.10 -1.79 -5.37
N HIS A 82 -2.15 -0.95 -5.33
CA HIS A 82 -2.68 -0.27 -6.51
C HIS A 82 -1.63 0.58 -7.22
N GLY A 83 -0.93 1.47 -6.50
CA GLY A 83 0.07 2.35 -7.10
C GLY A 83 1.26 1.60 -7.69
N SER A 84 1.75 0.58 -6.99
CA SER A 84 2.88 -0.23 -7.45
C SER A 84 2.53 -1.06 -8.68
N LEU A 85 1.34 -1.68 -8.69
CA LEU A 85 0.89 -2.51 -9.81
C LEU A 85 0.50 -1.66 -11.02
N SER A 86 -0.11 -0.49 -10.85
CA SER A 86 -0.30 0.47 -11.96
C SER A 86 1.04 0.84 -12.59
N SER A 87 2.06 1.19 -11.79
CA SER A 87 3.38 1.49 -12.34
C SER A 87 4.04 0.29 -13.05
N ALA A 88 3.86 -0.92 -12.52
CA ALA A 88 4.38 -2.14 -13.15
C ALA A 88 3.68 -2.44 -14.49
N ASN A 89 2.35 -2.35 -14.52
CA ASN A 89 1.53 -2.55 -15.72
C ASN A 89 1.92 -1.54 -16.81
N ASP A 90 2.07 -0.27 -16.47
CA ASP A 90 2.49 0.79 -17.41
C ASP A 90 3.90 0.51 -17.96
N ARG A 91 4.83 0.04 -17.13
CA ARG A 91 6.17 -0.38 -17.58
C ARG A 91 6.12 -1.57 -18.55
N ILE A 92 5.22 -2.53 -18.32
CA ILE A 92 5.01 -3.65 -19.25
C ILE A 92 4.45 -3.12 -20.57
N LYS A 93 3.49 -2.19 -20.54
CA LYS A 93 2.94 -1.55 -21.75
C LYS A 93 4.00 -0.81 -22.55
N ILE A 94 4.84 -0.01 -21.88
CA ILE A 94 5.98 0.69 -22.51
C ILE A 94 6.95 -0.32 -23.15
N MET A 95 7.26 -1.42 -22.46
CA MET A 95 8.13 -2.47 -22.97
C MET A 95 7.52 -3.14 -24.21
N ASN A 96 6.26 -3.54 -24.15
CA ASN A 96 5.55 -4.18 -25.26
C ASN A 96 5.51 -3.26 -26.48
N HIS A 97 5.21 -1.97 -26.28
CA HIS A 97 5.24 -0.97 -27.33
C HIS A 97 6.61 -0.87 -28.00
N LYS A 98 7.69 -0.82 -27.20
CA LYS A 98 9.08 -0.80 -27.71
C LYS A 98 9.46 -2.06 -28.49
N LEU A 99 8.91 -3.21 -28.09
CA LEU A 99 9.14 -4.51 -28.75
C LEU A 99 8.22 -4.75 -29.95
N GLY A 100 7.29 -3.83 -30.25
CA GLY A 100 6.29 -4.01 -31.32
C GLY A 100 5.23 -5.08 -31.01
N ILE A 101 5.11 -5.50 -29.75
CA ILE A 101 4.10 -6.46 -29.30
C ILE A 101 2.75 -5.74 -29.24
N ARG A 102 1.74 -6.29 -29.90
CA ARG A 102 0.37 -5.78 -29.92
C ARG A 102 -0.53 -6.72 -29.13
N GLY A 103 -1.47 -6.16 -28.37
CA GLY A 103 -2.41 -6.94 -27.56
C GLY A 103 -3.11 -6.08 -26.51
N PRO A 104 -3.95 -6.71 -25.66
CA PRO A 104 -4.53 -6.05 -24.51
C PRO A 104 -3.44 -5.65 -23.50
N ASP A 105 -3.73 -4.61 -22.72
CA ASP A 105 -2.85 -4.19 -21.62
C ASP A 105 -2.77 -5.30 -20.55
N VAL A 106 -1.56 -5.57 -20.07
CA VAL A 106 -1.35 -6.52 -18.97
C VAL A 106 -1.80 -5.88 -17.67
N MET A 107 -2.66 -6.58 -16.94
CA MET A 107 -3.15 -6.14 -15.63
C MET A 107 -2.77 -7.18 -14.60
N LEU A 108 -1.74 -6.92 -13.80
CA LEU A 108 -1.29 -7.86 -12.77
C LEU A 108 -2.31 -8.02 -11.64
N GLY A 109 -2.44 -9.25 -11.13
CA GLY A 109 -3.43 -9.67 -10.13
C GLY A 109 -3.25 -9.02 -8.76
N ARG A 110 -4.07 -8.00 -8.48
CA ARG A 110 -4.07 -7.26 -7.21
C ARG A 110 -4.59 -8.11 -6.07
N GLN A 111 -5.67 -8.86 -6.32
CA GLN A 111 -6.28 -9.69 -5.30
C GLN A 111 -5.36 -10.84 -4.90
N SER A 112 -4.70 -11.46 -5.88
CA SER A 112 -3.66 -12.47 -5.65
C SER A 112 -2.57 -11.94 -4.74
N PHE A 113 -2.05 -10.73 -5.00
CA PHE A 113 -1.08 -10.11 -4.10
C PHE A 113 -1.62 -9.93 -2.67
N LEU A 114 -2.82 -9.34 -2.51
CA LEU A 114 -3.41 -9.05 -1.19
C LEU A 114 -3.73 -10.30 -0.37
N ASN A 115 -3.98 -11.42 -1.04
CA ASN A 115 -4.25 -12.70 -0.40
C ASN A 115 -2.98 -13.43 0.01
N CYS A 116 -1.93 -13.31 -0.80
CA CYS A 116 -0.78 -14.19 -0.72
C CYS A 116 0.41 -13.54 -0.01
N ALA A 117 0.66 -12.26 -0.26
CA ALA A 117 1.82 -11.56 0.27
C ALA A 117 1.90 -11.62 1.81
N PRO A 118 0.80 -11.45 2.58
CA PRO A 118 0.85 -11.55 4.04
C PRO A 118 1.37 -12.91 4.54
N GLY A 119 1.02 -14.01 3.86
CA GLY A 119 1.52 -15.35 4.16
C GLY A 119 3.02 -15.52 3.91
N HIS A 120 3.62 -14.65 3.12
CA HIS A 120 5.06 -14.58 2.85
C HIS A 120 5.76 -13.46 3.66
N GLY A 121 5.08 -12.89 4.67
CA GLY A 121 5.62 -11.81 5.50
C GLY A 121 5.84 -10.50 4.72
N LEU A 122 5.04 -10.27 3.68
CA LEU A 122 5.03 -9.08 2.83
C LEU A 122 3.67 -8.39 2.96
N SER A 123 3.64 -7.14 3.43
CA SER A 123 2.41 -6.37 3.71
C SER A 123 1.47 -6.98 4.77
N ASP A 124 0.47 -6.20 5.18
CA ASP A 124 -0.64 -6.61 6.05
C ASP A 124 -1.97 -6.68 5.26
N GLY A 125 -1.92 -6.87 3.94
CA GLY A 125 -3.11 -6.97 3.08
C GLY A 125 -3.91 -5.67 3.03
N CYS A 126 -5.20 -5.70 3.41
CA CYS A 126 -6.02 -4.49 3.51
C CYS A 126 -5.66 -3.63 4.73
N GLY A 127 -4.82 -4.13 5.65
CA GLY A 127 -4.23 -3.35 6.75
C GLY A 127 -3.16 -2.36 6.31
N GLY A 128 -2.68 -2.47 5.07
CA GLY A 128 -1.65 -1.62 4.50
C GLY A 128 -0.39 -2.40 4.13
N GLY A 129 0.60 -1.68 3.62
CA GLY A 129 1.84 -2.26 3.15
C GLY A 129 2.71 -1.22 2.46
N GLU A 130 3.83 -1.67 1.91
CA GLU A 130 4.81 -0.82 1.28
C GLU A 130 4.95 -1.18 -0.21
N PRO A 131 5.19 -0.20 -1.11
CA PRO A 131 5.43 -0.49 -2.53
C PRO A 131 6.53 -1.53 -2.77
N ALA A 132 7.55 -1.52 -1.92
CA ALA A 132 8.65 -2.49 -1.97
C ALA A 132 8.18 -3.94 -1.79
N ASP A 133 7.15 -4.19 -0.97
CA ASP A 133 6.61 -5.54 -0.78
C ASP A 133 6.04 -6.10 -2.07
N VAL A 134 5.40 -5.25 -2.88
CA VAL A 134 4.81 -5.63 -4.17
C VAL A 134 5.90 -6.02 -5.17
N TYR A 135 6.93 -5.17 -5.31
CA TYR A 135 8.06 -5.48 -6.21
C TYR A 135 8.87 -6.68 -5.74
N GLU A 136 9.05 -6.85 -4.43
CA GLU A 136 9.71 -8.03 -3.89
C GLU A 136 8.90 -9.30 -4.15
N PHE A 137 7.57 -9.26 -3.95
CA PHE A 137 6.69 -10.37 -4.26
C PHE A 137 6.76 -10.76 -5.74
N MET A 138 6.66 -9.78 -6.65
CA MET A 138 6.80 -10.04 -8.08
C MET A 138 8.16 -10.63 -8.46
N ARG A 139 9.24 -10.19 -7.80
CA ARG A 139 10.60 -10.70 -8.05
C ARG A 139 10.78 -12.15 -7.60
N VAL A 140 10.18 -12.54 -6.47
CA VAL A 140 10.40 -13.85 -5.85
C VAL A 140 9.36 -14.88 -6.29
N TYR A 141 8.09 -14.48 -6.35
CA TYR A 141 6.94 -15.36 -6.57
C TYR A 141 6.23 -15.10 -7.91
N GLY A 142 6.31 -13.87 -8.42
CA GLY A 142 5.53 -13.44 -9.58
C GLY A 142 4.09 -13.09 -9.20
N LEU A 143 3.35 -12.56 -10.17
CA LEU A 143 1.90 -12.33 -10.06
C LEU A 143 1.23 -12.82 -11.35
N PRO A 144 0.06 -13.46 -11.26
CA PRO A 144 -0.73 -13.79 -12.44
C PRO A 144 -1.40 -12.54 -13.02
N ASP A 145 -2.12 -12.73 -14.11
CA ASP A 145 -3.05 -11.73 -14.62
C ASP A 145 -4.26 -11.57 -13.67
N GLU A 146 -4.82 -10.38 -13.63
CA GLU A 146 -5.98 -10.00 -12.84
C GLU A 146 -7.22 -10.87 -13.11
N THR A 147 -7.31 -11.46 -14.30
CA THR A 147 -8.38 -12.41 -14.63
C THR A 147 -8.31 -13.72 -13.86
N CYS A 148 -7.16 -14.09 -13.28
CA CYS A 148 -7.05 -15.28 -12.42
C CYS A 148 -7.83 -15.12 -11.11
N LEU A 149 -7.79 -13.93 -10.53
CA LEU A 149 -8.55 -13.59 -9.33
C LEU A 149 -8.94 -12.11 -9.34
N PRO A 150 -10.16 -11.80 -9.78
CA PRO A 150 -10.64 -10.43 -9.82
C PRO A 150 -10.65 -9.78 -8.44
N TYR A 151 -10.28 -8.51 -8.40
CA TYR A 151 -10.30 -7.70 -7.19
C TYR A 151 -11.67 -7.62 -6.56
N ASN A 152 -11.69 -7.89 -5.25
CA ASN A 152 -12.89 -7.90 -4.45
C ASN A 152 -12.70 -7.11 -3.15
N ALA A 153 -11.66 -6.27 -3.05
CA ALA A 153 -11.32 -5.48 -1.86
C ALA A 153 -11.24 -6.29 -0.55
N THR A 154 -10.75 -7.53 -0.64
CA THR A 154 -10.49 -8.39 0.52
C THR A 154 -9.00 -8.75 0.59
N ASP A 155 -8.62 -9.55 1.58
CA ASP A 155 -7.26 -10.03 1.75
C ASP A 155 -7.23 -11.46 2.34
N HIS A 156 -6.02 -11.87 2.74
CA HIS A 156 -5.72 -13.15 3.38
C HIS A 156 -6.67 -13.55 4.52
N THR A 157 -7.28 -12.60 5.25
CA THR A 157 -8.16 -12.89 6.39
C THR A 157 -9.47 -13.60 6.01
N LYS A 158 -9.82 -13.59 4.71
CA LYS A 158 -11.01 -14.29 4.21
C LYS A 158 -10.77 -15.77 3.91
N TYR A 159 -9.53 -16.25 3.92
CA TYR A 159 -9.19 -17.63 3.58
C TYR A 159 -8.83 -18.43 4.84
N THR A 160 -9.61 -19.45 5.15
CA THR A 160 -9.44 -20.25 6.38
C THR A 160 -8.37 -21.33 6.30
N ASN A 161 -7.95 -21.72 5.09
CA ASN A 161 -7.08 -22.89 4.87
C ASN A 161 -5.60 -22.55 4.70
N GLY A 162 -5.19 -21.29 4.83
CA GLY A 162 -3.79 -20.88 4.64
C GLY A 162 -3.24 -21.09 3.23
N THR A 163 -4.08 -21.54 2.29
CA THR A 163 -3.75 -21.66 0.87
C THR A 163 -4.06 -20.35 0.17
N CYS A 164 -3.01 -19.76 -0.36
CA CYS A 164 -3.03 -18.68 -1.34
C CYS A 164 -3.80 -19.13 -2.60
N PRO A 165 -4.98 -18.56 -2.91
CA PRO A 165 -5.58 -18.75 -4.22
C PRO A 165 -4.64 -18.13 -5.28
N PRO A 166 -4.60 -18.67 -6.50
CA PRO A 166 -3.80 -18.08 -7.59
C PRO A 166 -4.14 -16.60 -7.76
#